data_AF-A0A3E0JWG6-F1
#
_entry.id   AF-A0A3E0JWG6-F1
#
_cell.length_a   1.000
_cell.length_b   1.000
_cell.length_c   1.000
_cell.angle_alpha   90.00
_cell.angle_beta   90.00
_cell.angle_gamma   90.00
#
_symmetry.space_group_name_H-M   'P 1'
#
loop_
_entity.id
_entity.type
_entity.pdbx_description
1 polymer ?
#
loop_
_entity_poly.entity_id
_entity_poly.type
_entity_poly.pdbx_seq_one_letter_code
_entity_poly.pdbx_strand_id
1 'polypeptide(L)' 'MRGIWRPDLAWKKVKQRYLLLEEAAGRRKFHYKNGNFETNIEVDADGFVLRCPGIFTRIFFVWRDNG' A
#
# COMPACT_ATOMS: atom_id res chain seq x y z
N MET A 1 -2.46 -19.61 7.35
CA MET A 1 -2.00 -18.20 7.29
C MET A 1 -2.04 -17.62 8.70
N ARG A 2 -0.91 -17.13 9.25
CA ARG A 2 -0.87 -16.40 10.53
C ARG A 2 -0.65 -14.92 10.21
N GLY A 3 -1.73 -14.14 10.19
CA GLY A 3 -1.64 -12.68 10.13
C GLY A 3 -1.17 -12.14 11.48
N ILE A 4 -0.17 -11.27 11.47
CA ILE A 4 0.28 -10.56 12.67
C ILE A 4 -0.78 -9.49 12.99
N TRP A 5 -1.71 -9.80 13.90
CA TRP A 5 -2.38 -8.78 14.70
C TRP A 5 -1.46 -8.49 15.90
N ARG A 6 -0.98 -7.24 16.03
CA ARG A 6 -0.29 -6.77 17.25
C ARG A 6 -1.25 -5.90 18.06
N PRO A 7 -2.06 -6.48 18.96
CA PRO A 7 -2.88 -5.72 19.90
C PRO A 7 -2.08 -5.15 21.08
N ASP A 8 -0.78 -5.44 21.16
CA ASP A 8 0.08 -5.07 22.30
C ASP A 8 0.55 -3.60 22.28
N LEU A 9 0.29 -2.86 21.19
CA LEU A 9 0.69 -1.45 20.99
C LEU A 9 2.17 -1.17 21.32
N ALA A 10 3.00 -2.20 21.28
CA ALA A 10 4.41 -2.10 21.63
C ALA A 10 5.19 -1.41 20.50
N TRP A 11 5.98 -0.39 20.87
CA TRP A 11 6.80 0.35 19.93
C TRP A 11 8.03 -0.45 19.52
N LYS A 12 8.27 -0.52 18.20
CA LYS A 12 9.49 -1.12 17.64
C LYS A 12 9.99 -0.29 16.47
N LYS A 13 11.27 0.07 16.49
CA LYS A 13 11.95 0.67 15.34
C LYS A 13 12.14 -0.39 14.24
N VAL A 14 11.69 -0.09 13.02
CA VAL A 14 11.83 -0.94 11.84
C VAL A 14 12.62 -0.24 10.74
N LYS A 15 13.41 -0.99 9.98
CA LYS A 15 14.13 -0.47 8.80
C LYS A 15 13.27 -0.70 7.57
N GLN A 16 12.92 0.38 6.87
CA GLN A 16 12.12 0.35 5.65
C GLN A 16 12.84 1.14 4.56
N ARG A 17 12.61 0.75 3.30
CA ARG A 17 13.12 1.47 2.12
C ARG A 17 12.02 1.55 1.07
N TYR A 18 11.96 2.70 0.41
CA TYR A 18 11.10 2.96 -0.74
C TYR A 18 11.97 3.45 -1.90
N LEU A 19 11.70 2.94 -3.10
CA LEU A 19 12.29 3.40 -4.35
C LEU A 19 11.15 3.69 -5.33
N LEU A 20 11.10 4.91 -5.85
CA LEU A 20 10.18 5.26 -6.93
C LEU A 20 10.61 4.55 -8.21
N LEU A 21 9.72 3.77 -8.81
CA LEU A 21 9.96 3.06 -10.06
C LEU A 21 9.32 3.77 -11.25
N GLU A 22 8.08 4.21 -11.09
CA GLU A 22 7.26 4.76 -12.16
C GLU A 22 6.37 5.90 -11.62
N GLU A 23 6.17 6.93 -12.44
CA GLU A 23 5.22 8.02 -12.19
C GLU A 23 4.56 8.43 -13.52
N ALA A 24 3.25 8.18 -13.63
CA ALA A 24 2.49 8.49 -14.84
C ALA A 24 1.00 8.60 -14.52
N ALA A 25 0.28 9.48 -15.24
CA ALA A 25 -1.18 9.61 -15.16
C ALA A 25 -1.75 9.74 -13.73
N GLY A 26 -1.07 10.50 -12.87
CA GLY A 26 -1.49 10.69 -11.48
C GLY A 26 -1.38 9.43 -10.62
N ARG A 27 -0.54 8.47 -11.01
CA ARG A 27 -0.21 7.27 -10.24
C ARG A 27 1.29 7.13 -10.09
N ARG A 28 1.70 6.58 -8.95
CA ARG A 28 3.10 6.27 -8.66
C ARG A 28 3.23 4.83 -8.21
N LYS A 29 4.38 4.23 -8.53
CA LYS A 29 4.72 2.87 -8.13
C LYS A 29 6.03 2.88 -7.37
N PHE A 30 6.00 2.32 -6.17
CA PHE A 30 7.16 2.24 -5.30
C PHE A 30 7.55 0.79 -5.06
N HIS A 31 8.83 0.47 -5.22
CA HIS A 31 9.38 -0.75 -4.66
C HIS A 31 9.60 -0.56 -3.15
N TYR A 32 8.83 -1.27 -2.34
CA TYR A 32 8.92 -1.26 -0.88
C TYR A 32 9.68 -2.48 -0.38
N LYS A 33 10.57 -2.27 0.61
CA LYS A 33 11.32 -3.34 1.28
C LYS A 33 11.38 -3.16 2.78
N ASN A 34 11.12 -4.24 3.51
CA ASN A 34 11.29 -4.35 4.96
C ASN A 34 11.75 -5.77 5.32
N GLY A 35 13.02 -5.92 5.72
CA GLY A 35 13.64 -7.23 5.95
C GLY A 35 13.63 -8.07 4.67
N ASN A 36 13.04 -9.28 4.77
CA ASN A 36 12.89 -10.22 3.65
C ASN A 36 11.58 -10.02 2.86
N PHE A 37 10.73 -9.08 3.29
CA PHE A 37 9.51 -8.76 2.56
C PHE A 37 9.77 -7.60 1.60
N GLU A 38 9.39 -7.79 0.34
CA GLU A 38 9.41 -6.75 -0.68
C GLU A 38 8.19 -6.87 -1.60
N THR A 39 7.70 -5.73 -2.07
CA THR A 39 6.56 -5.68 -2.98
C THR A 39 6.53 -4.33 -3.70
N ASN A 40 5.82 -4.27 -4.83
CA ASN A 40 5.55 -3.02 -5.52
C ASN A 40 4.20 -2.48 -5.06
N ILE A 41 4.20 -1.28 -4.47
CA ILE A 41 3.01 -0.59 -3.99
C ILE A 41 2.61 0.44 -5.05
N GLU A 42 1.36 0.37 -5.49
CA GLU A 42 0.76 1.36 -6.39
C GLU A 42 -0.06 2.36 -5.57
N VAL A 43 0.16 3.64 -5.83
CA VAL A 43 -0.50 4.75 -5.13
C VAL A 43 -1.08 5.75 -6.13
N ASP A 44 -2.07 6.53 -5.69
CA ASP A 44 -2.58 7.68 -6.44
C ASP A 44 -1.65 8.90 -6.32
N ALA A 45 -2.08 10.02 -6.91
CA ALA A 45 -1.31 11.25 -6.97
C ALA A 45 -0.98 11.80 -5.57
N ASP A 46 -1.89 11.61 -4.62
CA ASP A 46 -1.74 12.05 -3.23
C ASP A 46 -0.93 11.06 -2.37
N GLY A 47 -0.64 9.88 -2.91
CA GLY A 47 0.16 8.85 -2.25
C GLY A 47 -0.66 7.83 -1.46
N PHE A 48 -1.98 7.80 -1.62
CA PHE A 48 -2.80 6.74 -1.02
C PHE A 48 -2.67 5.45 -1.80
N VAL A 49 -2.55 4.34 -1.06
CA VAL A 49 -2.41 2.99 -1.63
C VAL A 49 -3.66 2.63 -2.43
N LEU A 50 -3.47 2.39 -3.72
CA LEU A 50 -4.43 1.77 -4.62
C LEU A 50 -4.30 0.25 -4.53
N ARG A 51 -3.07 -0.26 -4.53
CA ARG A 51 -2.79 -1.69 -4.47
C ARG A 51 -1.48 -2.00 -3.75
N CYS A 52 -1.56 -2.92 -2.81
CA CYS A 52 -0.43 -3.60 -2.18
C CYS A 52 -0.62 -5.11 -2.39
N PRO A 53 0.09 -5.73 -3.36
CA PRO A 53 -0.15 -7.10 -3.79
C PRO A 53 -0.19 -8.10 -2.62
N GLY A 54 -1.26 -8.89 -2.55
CA GLY A 54 -1.44 -9.92 -1.52
C GLY A 54 -1.77 -9.40 -0.12
N ILE A 55 -1.92 -8.08 0.08
CA ILE A 55 -2.24 -7.48 1.37
C ILE A 55 -3.49 -6.59 1.29
N PHE A 56 -3.49 -5.58 0.40
CA PHE A 56 -4.58 -4.60 0.30
C PHE A 56 -4.87 -4.23 -1.16
N THR A 57 -6.15 -4.03 -1.46
CA THR A 57 -6.61 -3.39 -2.70
C THR A 57 -7.69 -2.38 -2.32
N ARG A 58 -7.60 -1.16 -2.83
CA ARG A 58 -8.60 -0.11 -2.59
C ARG A 58 -9.84 -0.41 -3.43
N ILE A 59 -11.01 -0.33 -2.81
CA ILE A 59 -12.31 -0.50 -3.48
C ILE A 59 -12.91 0.89 -3.73
N PHE A 60 -13.43 1.10 -4.93
CA PHE A 60 -14.15 2.31 -5.31
C PHE A 60 -15.63 1.99 -5.46
N PHE A 61 -16.48 2.67 -4.70
CA PHE A 61 -17.93 2.61 -4.86
C PHE A 61 -18.37 3.79 -5.71
N VAL A 62 -18.95 3.51 -6.87
CA VAL A 62 -19.68 4.52 -7.63
C VAL A 62 -21.13 4.43 -7.16
N TRP A 63 -21.58 5.40 -6.38
CA TRP A 63 -23.00 5.56 -6.11
C TRP A 63 -23.67 5.98 -7.42
N ARG A 64 -24.61 5.17 -7.90
CA ARG A 64 -25.51 5.60 -8.98
C ARG A 64 -26.76 6.14 -8.31
N ASP A 65 -26.94 7.46 -8.39
CA ASP A 65 -28.24 8.05 -8.12
C ASP A 65 -29.16 7.67 -9.29
N ASN A 66 -30.16 6.84 -9.02
CA ASN A 66 -31.31 6.71 -9.92
C ASN A 66 -32.20 7.92 -9.61
N GLY A 67 -32.21 8.89 -10.53
CA GLY A 67 -33.10 10.05 -10.48
C GLY A 67 -34.57 9.67 -10.54
#